data_AF-A0A6G3WMF2-F1
#
_entry.id   AF-A0A6G3WMF2-F1
#
_cell.length_a   1.000
_cell.length_b   1.000
_cell.length_c   1.000
_cell.angle_alpha   90.00
_cell.angle_beta   90.00
_cell.angle_gamma   90.00
#
_symmetry.space_group_name_H-M   'P 1'
#
loop_
_entity.id
_entity.type
_entity.pdbx_description
1 polymer ?
#
loop_
_entity_poly.entity_id
_entity_poly.type
_entity_poly.pdbx_seq_one_letter_code
_entity_poly.pdbx_strand_id
1 'polypeptide(L)'
;LGPNGAGKTTTVECVEGLRIPDAGTIRVAGLDPVADHDRVTQLLGAQLQESELQAKLTVREALELYSAFYPTPVDWRPLAARLGLDEKLATRFAKLSG
;
A
#
# COMPACT_ATOMS: atom_id res chain seq x y z
N LEU A 1 -17.44 4.03 -8.44
CA LEU A 1 -18.41 2.98 -8.03
C LEU A 1 -18.96 2.31 -9.29
N GLY A 2 -18.90 0.99 -9.38
CA GLY A 2 -19.37 0.22 -10.53
C GLY A 2 -19.39 -1.29 -10.23
N PRO A 3 -20.10 -2.12 -10.99
CA PRO A 3 -20.25 -3.55 -10.71
C PRO A 3 -18.91 -4.30 -10.75
N ASN A 4 -18.88 -5.53 -10.24
CA ASN A 4 -17.74 -6.42 -10.44
C ASN A 4 -17.53 -6.65 -11.95
N GLY A 5 -16.28 -6.67 -12.40
CA GLY A 5 -15.94 -6.71 -13.82
C GLY A 5 -15.96 -5.37 -14.56
N ALA A 6 -16.33 -4.26 -13.90
CA ALA A 6 -16.29 -2.92 -14.51
C ALA A 6 -14.87 -2.34 -14.72
N GLY A 7 -13.81 -3.13 -14.46
CA GLY A 7 -12.42 -2.70 -14.63
C GLY A 7 -11.80 -1.92 -13.46
N LYS A 8 -12.48 -1.74 -12.33
CA LYS A 8 -11.96 -0.97 -11.17
C LYS A 8 -10.57 -1.43 -10.72
N THR A 9 -10.41 -2.73 -10.45
CA THR A 9 -9.15 -3.33 -10.02
C THR A 9 -8.08 -3.13 -11.10
N THR A 10 -8.42 -3.41 -12.36
CA THR A 10 -7.53 -3.19 -13.49
C THR A 10 -7.08 -1.73 -13.60
N THR A 11 -7.98 -0.76 -13.40
CA THR A 11 -7.63 0.66 -13.40
C THR A 11 -6.68 1.00 -12.26
N VAL A 12 -6.94 0.49 -11.05
CA VAL A 12 -6.08 0.72 -9.88
C VAL A 12 -4.69 0.11 -10.07
N GLU A 13 -4.60 -1.13 -10.57
CA GLU A 13 -3.32 -1.77 -10.92
C GLU A 13 -2.52 -0.95 -11.94
N CYS A 14 -3.19 -0.36 -12.94
CA CYS A 14 -2.52 0.51 -13.90
C CYS A 14 -2.03 1.84 -13.28
N VAL A 15 -2.78 2.39 -12.31
CA VAL A 15 -2.35 3.58 -11.55
C VAL A 15 -1.16 3.27 -10.66
N GLU A 16 -1.11 2.08 -10.08
CA GLU A 16 0.00 1.59 -9.25
C GLU A 16 1.23 1.19 -10.06
N GLY A 17 1.13 1.13 -11.39
CA GLY A 17 2.22 0.67 -12.26
C GLY A 17 2.40 -0.85 -12.30
N LEU A 18 1.49 -1.61 -11.68
CA LEU A 18 1.48 -3.07 -11.69
C LEU A 18 1.00 -3.66 -13.01
N ARG A 19 0.32 -2.85 -13.83
CA ARG A 19 -0.20 -3.23 -15.14
C ARG A 19 0.01 -2.12 -16.16
N ILE A 20 0.40 -2.49 -17.37
CA ILE A 20 0.53 -1.56 -18.50
C ILE A 20 -0.84 -1.43 -19.18
N PRO A 21 -1.39 -0.21 -19.36
CA PRO A 21 -2.62 -0.03 -20.13
C PRO A 21 -2.38 -0.31 -21.62
N ASP A 22 -3.32 -0.98 -22.30
CA ASP A 22 -3.20 -1.29 -23.73
C ASP A 22 -3.19 -0.01 -24.61
N ALA A 23 -3.87 1.04 -24.15
CA ALA A 23 -3.91 2.35 -24.80
C ALA A 23 -4.18 3.47 -23.79
N GLY A 24 -3.87 4.71 -24.18
CA GLY A 24 -4.06 5.90 -23.35
C GLY A 24 -2.84 6.23 -22.49
N THR A 25 -3.02 7.11 -21.51
CA THR A 25 -1.93 7.57 -20.63
C THR A 25 -2.46 7.80 -19.22
N ILE A 26 -1.64 7.43 -18.23
CA ILE A 26 -1.88 7.67 -16.81
C ILE A 26 -0.75 8.54 -16.28
N ARG A 27 -1.08 9.52 -15.43
CA ARG A 27 -0.10 10.33 -14.72
C ARG A 27 -0.42 10.35 -13.22
N VAL A 28 0.55 9.97 -12.40
CA VAL A 28 0.45 10.01 -10.93
C VAL A 28 1.43 11.05 -10.42
N ALA A 29 0.92 12.13 -9.81
CA ALA A 29 1.74 13.29 -9.44
C ALA A 29 2.62 13.83 -10.60
N GLY A 30 2.12 13.74 -11.84
CA GLY A 30 2.83 14.15 -13.05
C GLY A 30 3.80 13.10 -13.64
N LEU A 31 3.98 11.97 -12.96
CA LEU A 31 4.89 10.89 -13.37
C LEU A 31 4.16 9.78 -14.13
N ASP A 32 4.87 9.08 -15.00
CA ASP A 32 4.36 7.86 -15.63
C ASP A 32 4.53 6.66 -14.65
N PRO A 33 3.45 5.95 -14.27
CA PRO A 33 3.54 4.89 -13.26
C PRO A 33 4.38 3.68 -13.68
N VAL A 34 4.60 3.48 -14.98
CA VAL A 34 5.43 2.39 -15.51
C VAL A 34 6.87 2.87 -15.70
N ALA A 35 7.07 4.01 -16.38
CA ALA A 35 8.41 4.49 -16.71
C ALA A 35 9.13 5.16 -15.53
N ASP A 36 8.39 5.78 -14.60
CA ASP A 36 8.91 6.45 -13.40
C ASP A 36 8.58 5.66 -12.11
N HIS A 37 8.38 4.35 -12.20
CA HIS A 37 7.85 3.49 -11.12
C HIS A 37 8.55 3.69 -9.76
N ASP A 38 9.88 3.77 -9.73
CA ASP A 38 10.64 3.96 -8.49
C ASP A 38 10.34 5.28 -7.80
N ARG A 39 9.99 6.33 -8.57
CA ARG A 39 9.59 7.63 -8.01
C ARG A 39 8.12 7.62 -7.60
N VAL A 40 7.28 6.91 -8.34
CA VAL A 40 5.85 6.78 -8.05
C VAL A 40 5.60 6.00 -6.77
N THR A 41 6.31 4.89 -6.53
CA THR A 41 6.19 4.08 -5.31
C THR A 41 6.60 4.83 -4.03
N GLN A 42 7.41 5.89 -4.15
CA GLN A 42 7.76 6.78 -3.04
C GLN A 42 6.64 7.79 -2.70
N LEU A 43 5.67 7.97 -3.59
CA LEU A 43 4.58 8.96 -3.48
C LEU A 43 3.21 8.29 -3.29
N LEU A 44 3.03 7.10 -3.83
CA LEU A 44 1.78 6.35 -3.84
C LEU A 44 1.82 5.24 -2.79
N GLY A 45 0.95 5.33 -1.78
CA GLY A 45 0.61 4.22 -0.91
C GLY A 45 -0.66 3.54 -1.40
N ALA A 46 -0.65 2.21 -1.48
CA ALA A 46 -1.79 1.42 -1.94
C ALA A 46 -2.15 0.33 -0.92
N GLN A 47 -3.45 0.02 -0.85
CA GLN A 47 -3.99 -1.14 -0.15
C GLN A 47 -4.71 -1.99 -1.20
N LEU A 48 -4.16 -3.16 -1.50
CA LEU A 48 -4.70 -4.06 -2.51
C LEU A 48 -5.90 -4.83 -1.96
N GLN A 49 -6.88 -5.16 -2.80
CA GLN A 49 -8.11 -5.87 -2.40
C GLN A 49 -7.83 -7.13 -1.55
N GLU A 50 -6.76 -7.85 -1.87
CA GLU A 50 -6.19 -8.88 -1.01
C GLU A 50 -4.82 -8.42 -0.53
N SER A 51 -4.69 -8.22 0.78
CA SER A 51 -3.40 -7.90 1.41
C SER A 51 -3.23 -8.86 2.59
N GLU A 52 -2.49 -9.95 2.38
CA GLU A 52 -2.05 -10.80 3.49
C GLU A 52 -0.62 -10.42 3.89
N LEU A 53 -0.44 -10.01 5.15
CA LEU A 53 0.87 -9.90 5.75
C LEU A 53 1.34 -11.26 6.26
N GLN A 54 2.66 -11.45 6.40
CA GLN A 54 3.16 -12.69 6.96
C GLN A 54 2.56 -12.93 8.36
N ALA A 55 1.87 -14.06 8.51
CA ALA A 55 1.12 -14.45 9.71
C ALA A 55 1.88 -14.30 11.04
N LYS A 56 3.22 -14.42 11.00
CA LYS A 56 4.09 -14.36 12.18
C LYS A 56 4.58 -12.96 12.55
N LEU A 57 4.49 -11.99 11.65
CA LEU A 57 4.87 -10.61 11.95
C LEU A 57 3.89 -10.00 12.94
N THR A 58 4.43 -9.25 13.89
CA THR A 58 3.67 -8.34 14.74
C THR A 58 3.32 -7.06 13.98
N VAL A 59 2.29 -6.33 14.46
CA VAL A 59 1.92 -5.02 13.90
C VAL A 59 3.12 -4.06 13.90
N ARG A 60 3.92 -4.05 14.99
CA ARG A 60 5.15 -3.27 15.08
C ARG A 60 6.14 -3.63 13.98
N GLU A 61 6.46 -4.92 13.82
CA GLU A 61 7.43 -5.37 12.82
C GLU A 61 6.95 -5.06 11.41
N ALA A 62 5.65 -5.15 11.14
CA ALA A 62 5.09 -4.74 9.86
C ALA A 62 5.29 -3.22 9.61
N LEU A 63 4.96 -2.37 10.59
CA LEU A 63 5.15 -0.92 10.48
C LEU A 63 6.63 -0.55 10.29
N GLU A 64 7.54 -1.21 10.99
CA GLU A 64 8.98 -1.05 10.84
C GLU A 64 9.48 -1.52 9.46
N LEU A 65 9.00 -2.68 8.99
CA LEU A 65 9.33 -3.23 7.67
C LEU A 65 8.92 -2.29 6.54
N TYR A 66 7.66 -1.84 6.52
CA TYR A 66 7.18 -0.93 5.47
C TYR A 66 7.83 0.45 5.54
N SER A 67 8.15 0.94 6.75
CA SER A 67 8.91 2.19 6.92
C SER A 67 10.31 2.09 6.29
N ALA A 68 10.94 0.92 6.35
CA ALA A 68 12.29 0.71 5.82
C ALA A 68 12.39 0.78 4.28
N PHE A 69 11.26 0.74 3.55
CA PHE A 69 11.24 0.93 2.09
C PHE A 69 11.40 2.38 1.65
N TYR A 70 11.26 3.33 2.58
CA TYR A 70 11.36 4.76 2.28
C TYR A 70 12.70 5.34 2.76
N PRO A 71 13.41 6.13 1.94
CA PRO A 71 14.66 6.78 2.35
C PRO A 71 14.49 7.77 3.51
N THR A 72 13.29 8.35 3.66
CA THR A 72 12.97 9.30 4.73
C THR A 72 11.56 8.99 5.25
N PRO A 73 11.41 7.92 6.07
CA PRO A 73 10.11 7.52 6.55
C PRO A 73 9.57 8.49 7.58
N VAL A 74 8.27 8.72 7.53
CA VAL A 74 7.56 9.41 8.61
C VAL A 74 7.51 8.48 9.82
N ASP A 75 7.58 9.05 11.02
CA ASP A 75 7.37 8.27 12.24
C ASP A 75 5.97 7.64 12.22
N TRP A 76 5.91 6.30 12.23
CA TRP A 76 4.65 5.57 12.20
C TRP A 76 3.91 5.60 13.54
N ARG A 77 4.59 5.90 14.66
CA ARG A 77 4.01 5.83 16.01
C ARG A 77 2.82 6.79 16.19
N PRO A 78 2.88 8.07 15.78
CA PRO A 78 1.71 8.95 15.78
C PRO A 78 0.53 8.43 14.94
N LEU A 79 0.81 7.78 13.80
CA LEU A 79 -0.22 7.19 12.96
C LEU A 79 -0.86 5.98 13.63
N ALA A 80 -0.05 5.10 14.24
CA ALA A 80 -0.53 3.94 15.00
C ALA A 80 -1.46 4.37 16.15
N ALA A 81 -1.09 5.41 16.89
CA ALA A 81 -1.93 5.96 17.95
C ALA A 81 -3.26 6.52 17.40
N ARG A 82 -3.20 7.27 16.30
CA ARG A 82 -4.41 7.82 15.65
C ARG A 82 -5.36 6.72 15.15
N LEU A 83 -4.82 5.57 14.78
CA LEU A 83 -5.59 4.40 14.31
C LEU A 83 -5.95 3.43 15.45
N GLY A 84 -5.59 3.73 16.71
CA GLY A 84 -5.90 2.86 17.86
C GLY A 84 -5.11 1.54 17.87
N LEU A 85 -3.92 1.51 17.26
CA LEU A 85 -3.10 0.30 17.13
C LEU A 85 -2.12 0.08 18.29
N ASP A 86 -2.01 1.01 19.24
CA ASP A 86 -1.02 0.96 20.33
C ASP A 86 -1.07 -0.35 21.13
N GLU A 87 -2.28 -0.80 21.49
CA GLU A 87 -2.49 -2.04 22.24
C GLU A 87 -2.23 -3.30 21.40
N LYS A 88 -2.13 -3.17 20.08
CA LYS A 88 -1.94 -4.28 19.13
C LYS A 88 -0.52 -4.36 18.59
N LEU A 89 0.38 -3.46 18.95
CA LEU A 89 1.74 -3.40 18.40
C LEU A 89 2.52 -4.73 18.54
N ALA A 90 2.31 -5.47 19.63
CA ALA A 90 2.95 -6.78 19.86
C ALA A 90 2.11 -7.97 19.37
N THR A 91 0.92 -7.73 18.81
CA THR A 91 0.01 -8.78 18.33
C THR A 91 0.46 -9.24 16.94
N ARG A 92 0.58 -10.56 16.74
CA ARG A 92 0.87 -11.16 15.43
C ARG A 92 -0.31 -10.99 14.48
N PHE A 93 -0.04 -10.79 13.20
CA PHE A 93 -1.05 -10.59 12.16
C PHE A 93 -2.12 -11.69 12.14
N ALA A 94 -1.73 -12.95 12.30
CA ALA A 94 -2.66 -14.09 12.36
C ALA A 94 -3.64 -14.08 13.57
N LYS A 95 -3.49 -13.13 14.50
CA LYS A 95 -4.38 -12.94 15.65
C LYS A 95 -5.21 -11.66 15.56
N LEU A 96 -5.06 -10.89 14.48
CA LEU A 96 -5.92 -9.74 14.20
C LEU A 96 -7.24 -10.21 13.61
N SER A 97 -8.32 -9.50 13.93
CA SER A 97 -9.58 -9.63 13.18
C SER A 97 -9.44 -8.91 11.84
N GLY A 98 -10.06 -9.46 10.80
CA GLY A 98 -10.28 -8.75 9.53
C GLY A 98 -11.29 -7.62 9.67
#